data_AF-A0A7S2XUU1-F1
#
_entry.id   AF-A0A7S2XUU1-F1
#
_cell.length_a   1.000
_cell.length_b   1.000
_cell.length_c   1.000
_cell.angle_alpha   90.00
_cell.angle_beta   90.00
_cell.angle_gamma   90.00
#
_symmetry.space_group_name_H-M   'P 1'
#
loop_
_entity.id
_entity.type
_entity.pdbx_description
1 polymer ?
#
loop_
_entity_poly.entity_id
_entity_poly.type
_entity_poly.pdbx_seq_one_letter_code
_entity_poly.pdbx_strand_id
1 'polypeptide(L)'
;DFPVEMESFKEVLRKVSDFNSIRLKLMADMADSSNRVKALVIQAEDARMLGNMTLMRRIYADLYTLNRQLVTEYVKRANNHQALLAALKEVNHMIQKASNLRMGSAKSRVVSECRNAIKVNNIQSLFQIIKEGRDPRGGGHAAPNTLK
;
A
#
# COMPACT_ATOMS: atom_id res chain seq x y z
N ASP A 1 -3.22 27.91 -12.58
CA ASP A 1 -3.27 27.04 -11.39
C ASP A 1 -4.56 26.23 -11.37
N PHE A 2 -4.51 25.00 -10.82
CA PHE A 2 -5.64 24.06 -10.70
C PHE A 2 -5.86 23.71 -9.21
N PRO A 3 -6.40 24.62 -8.39
CA PRO A 3 -6.44 24.46 -6.94
C PRO A 3 -7.39 23.34 -6.47
N VAL A 4 -8.52 23.13 -7.17
CA VAL A 4 -9.54 22.12 -6.80
C VAL A 4 -9.01 20.71 -7.04
N GLU A 5 -8.41 20.48 -8.21
CA GLU A 5 -7.77 19.22 -8.57
C GLU A 5 -6.60 18.89 -7.65
N MET A 6 -5.89 19.93 -7.18
CA MET A 6 -4.77 19.76 -6.25
C MET A 6 -5.21 19.29 -4.87
N GLU A 7 -6.30 19.86 -4.35
CA GLU A 7 -6.86 19.42 -3.06
C GLU A 7 -7.41 17.99 -3.16
N SER A 8 -8.08 17.67 -4.28
CA SER A 8 -8.50 16.29 -4.56
C SER A 8 -7.30 15.33 -4.59
N PHE A 9 -6.18 15.73 -5.21
CA PHE A 9 -4.98 14.90 -5.27
C PHE A 9 -4.36 14.68 -3.88
N LYS A 10 -4.35 15.72 -3.03
CA LYS A 10 -3.92 15.62 -1.63
C LYS A 10 -4.74 14.59 -0.86
N GLU A 11 -6.06 14.62 -1.03
CA GLU A 11 -6.97 13.70 -0.35
C GLU A 11 -6.75 12.25 -0.81
N VAL A 12 -6.52 12.02 -2.10
CA VAL A 12 -6.19 10.68 -2.62
C VAL A 12 -4.87 10.18 -2.04
N LEU A 13 -3.84 11.03 -1.95
CA LEU A 13 -2.55 10.66 -1.34
C LEU A 13 -2.69 10.32 0.15
N ARG A 14 -3.52 11.07 0.89
CA ARG A 14 -3.85 10.76 2.29
C ARG A 14 -4.49 9.38 2.41
N LYS A 15 -5.50 9.08 1.59
CA LYS A 15 -6.15 7.76 1.55
C LYS A 15 -5.16 6.64 1.25
N VAL A 16 -4.21 6.84 0.32
CA VAL A 16 -3.16 5.85 0.03
C VAL A 16 -2.30 5.58 1.27
N SER A 17 -1.93 6.63 2.02
CA SER A 17 -1.17 6.49 3.27
C SER A 17 -1.96 5.69 4.32
N ASP A 18 -3.24 6.01 4.50
CA ASP A 18 -4.13 5.33 5.45
C ASP A 18 -4.31 3.84 5.09
N PHE A 19 -4.60 3.53 3.82
CA PHE A 19 -4.72 2.15 3.35
C PHE A 19 -3.42 1.37 3.47
N ASN A 20 -2.27 2.03 3.30
CA ASN A 20 -0.96 1.42 3.50
C ASN A 20 -0.72 1.10 4.99
N SER A 21 -1.09 2.00 5.90
CA SER A 21 -1.04 1.77 7.35
C SER A 21 -1.94 0.62 7.79
N ILE A 22 -3.20 0.61 7.34
CA ILE A 22 -4.16 -0.49 7.59
C ILE A 22 -3.62 -1.81 7.05
N ARG A 23 -3.02 -1.82 5.84
CA ARG A 23 -2.43 -3.03 5.25
C ARG A 23 -1.34 -3.62 6.15
N LEU A 24 -0.46 -2.78 6.69
CA LEU A 24 0.63 -3.23 7.58
C LEU A 24 0.08 -3.86 8.86
N LYS A 25 -0.94 -3.22 9.46
CA LYS A 25 -1.61 -3.76 10.65
C LYS A 25 -2.26 -5.12 10.38
N LEU A 26 -3.07 -5.22 9.31
CA LEU A 26 -3.74 -6.48 8.93
C LEU A 26 -2.73 -7.60 8.62
N MET A 27 -1.55 -7.26 8.08
CA MET A 27 -0.50 -8.26 7.86
C MET A 27 0.09 -8.81 9.15
N ALA A 28 0.28 -7.98 10.17
CA ALA A 28 0.75 -8.42 11.48
C ALA A 28 -0.29 -9.32 12.16
N ASP A 29 -1.54 -8.86 12.24
CA ASP A 29 -2.64 -9.60 12.89
C ASP A 29 -2.86 -10.99 12.25
N MET A 30 -2.74 -11.08 10.93
CA MET A 30 -2.88 -12.34 10.19
C MET A 30 -1.68 -13.28 10.40
N ALA A 31 -0.46 -12.74 10.55
CA ALA A 31 0.73 -13.54 10.85
C ALA A 31 0.62 -14.17 12.25
N ASP A 32 0.20 -13.39 13.24
CA ASP A 32 -0.04 -13.86 14.62
C ASP A 32 -1.14 -14.93 14.67
N SER A 33 -2.26 -14.68 13.98
CA SER A 33 -3.35 -15.65 13.88
C SER A 33 -2.90 -16.95 13.21
N SER A 34 -2.09 -16.86 12.16
CA SER A 34 -1.55 -18.04 11.45
C SER A 34 -0.60 -18.85 12.33
N ASN A 35 0.23 -18.19 13.13
CA ASN A 35 1.10 -18.85 14.09
C ASN A 35 0.29 -19.54 15.20
N ARG A 36 -0.79 -18.91 15.66
CA ARG A 36 -1.70 -19.49 16.64
C ARG A 36 -2.44 -20.71 16.09
N VAL A 37 -2.88 -20.70 14.83
CA VAL A 37 -3.46 -21.89 14.19
C VAL A 37 -2.47 -23.06 14.20
N LYS A 38 -1.22 -22.83 13.80
CA LYS A 38 -0.19 -23.89 13.82
C LYS A 38 0.00 -24.48 15.22
N ALA A 39 0.08 -23.63 16.24
CA ALA A 39 0.22 -24.06 17.63
C ALA A 39 -0.99 -24.91 18.09
N LEU A 40 -2.22 -24.50 17.75
CA LEU A 40 -3.43 -25.24 18.10
C LEU A 40 -3.48 -26.61 17.40
N VAL A 41 -3.03 -26.70 16.14
CA VAL A 41 -2.97 -27.99 15.42
C VAL A 41 -2.03 -28.97 16.13
N ILE A 42 -0.84 -28.50 16.53
CA ILE A 42 0.13 -29.33 17.26
C ILE A 42 -0.48 -29.81 18.58
N GLN A 43 -1.06 -28.90 19.37
CA GLN A 43 -1.69 -29.24 20.65
C GLN A 43 -2.88 -30.21 20.49
N ALA A 44 -3.67 -30.07 19.42
CA ALA A 44 -4.77 -30.97 19.13
C ALA A 44 -4.27 -32.39 18.83
N GLU A 45 -3.16 -32.51 18.10
CA GLU A 45 -2.56 -33.79 17.78
C GLU A 45 -1.91 -34.45 19.01
N ASP A 46 -1.25 -33.67 19.86
CA ASP A 46 -0.73 -34.15 21.14
C ASP A 46 -1.85 -34.70 22.03
N ALA A 47 -2.97 -33.98 22.14
CA ALA A 47 -4.14 -34.44 22.89
C ALA A 47 -4.75 -35.72 22.29
N ARG A 48 -4.73 -35.85 20.96
CA ARG A 48 -5.17 -37.06 20.25
C ARG A 48 -4.26 -38.25 20.54
N MET A 49 -2.94 -38.07 20.51
CA MET A 49 -1.93 -39.09 20.84
C MET A 49 -2.06 -39.58 22.28
N LEU A 50 -2.37 -38.68 23.21
CA LEU A 50 -2.58 -39.01 24.63
C LEU A 50 -3.97 -39.59 24.93
N GLY A 51 -4.86 -39.72 23.93
CA GLY A 51 -6.23 -40.21 24.10
C GLY A 51 -7.18 -39.23 24.82
N ASN A 52 -6.76 -37.99 25.07
CA ASN A 52 -7.55 -36.98 25.78
C ASN A 52 -8.54 -36.27 24.84
N MET A 53 -9.65 -36.96 24.54
CA MET A 53 -10.67 -36.49 23.60
C MET A 53 -11.41 -35.23 24.06
N THR A 54 -11.52 -35.00 25.37
CA THR A 54 -12.16 -33.81 25.93
C THR A 54 -11.33 -32.56 25.65
N LEU A 55 -10.01 -32.64 25.84
CA LEU A 55 -9.08 -31.56 25.52
C LEU A 55 -9.02 -31.32 24.01
N MET A 56 -8.89 -32.40 23.22
CA MET A 56 -8.90 -32.32 21.75
C MET A 56 -10.13 -31.55 21.25
N ARG A 57 -11.33 -31.89 21.73
CA ARG A 57 -12.58 -31.22 21.32
C ARG A 57 -12.58 -29.71 21.60
N ARG A 58 -12.04 -29.29 22.76
CA ARG A 58 -11.90 -27.87 23.11
C ARG A 58 -10.95 -27.16 22.14
N ILE A 59 -9.78 -27.75 21.87
CA ILE A 59 -8.79 -27.18 20.95
C ILE A 59 -9.37 -27.04 19.53
N TYR A 60 -10.13 -28.03 19.05
CA TYR A 60 -10.81 -27.93 17.75
C TYR A 60 -11.90 -26.84 17.71
N ALA A 61 -12.61 -26.60 18.82
CA ALA A 61 -13.57 -25.50 18.89
C ALA A 61 -12.87 -24.13 18.80
N ASP A 62 -11.72 -23.98 19.47
CA ASP A 62 -10.89 -22.78 19.38
C ASP A 62 -10.31 -22.59 17.97
N LEU A 63 -9.84 -23.68 17.34
CA LEU A 63 -9.34 -23.68 15.97
C LEU A 63 -10.43 -23.29 14.98
N TYR A 64 -11.65 -23.80 15.14
CA TYR A 64 -12.80 -23.43 14.29
C TYR A 64 -13.11 -21.93 14.40
N THR A 65 -13.11 -21.39 15.62
CA THR A 65 -13.35 -19.98 15.88
C THR A 65 -12.26 -19.11 15.24
N LEU A 66 -10.99 -19.47 15.45
CA LEU A 66 -9.85 -18.76 14.89
C LEU A 66 -9.83 -18.83 13.36
N ASN A 67 -10.20 -19.96 12.77
CA ASN A 67 -10.28 -20.11 11.31
C ASN A 67 -11.36 -19.18 10.71
N ARG A 68 -12.54 -19.08 11.36
CA ARG A 68 -13.58 -18.12 10.94
C ARG A 68 -13.11 -16.67 11.03
N GLN A 69 -12.36 -16.32 12.08
CA GLN A 69 -11.75 -15.00 12.22
C GLN A 69 -10.75 -14.74 11.10
N LEU A 70 -9.85 -15.69 10.80
CA LEU A 70 -8.88 -15.60 9.71
C LEU A 70 -9.52 -15.38 8.33
N VAL A 71 -10.61 -16.09 8.03
CA VAL A 71 -11.37 -15.89 6.78
C VAL A 71 -11.94 -14.47 6.73
N THR A 72 -12.45 -13.96 7.85
CA THR A 72 -12.99 -12.59 7.94
C THR A 72 -11.90 -11.55 7.73
N GLU A 73 -10.73 -11.70 8.37
CA GLU A 73 -9.58 -10.82 8.20
C GLU A 73 -9.02 -10.87 6.77
N TYR A 74 -9.04 -12.05 6.14
CA TYR A 74 -8.66 -12.19 4.74
C TYR A 74 -9.57 -11.36 3.81
N VAL A 75 -10.89 -11.41 4.03
CA VAL A 75 -11.84 -10.57 3.25
C VAL A 75 -11.56 -9.08 3.47
N LYS A 76 -11.31 -8.65 4.71
CA LYS A 76 -10.93 -7.25 5.00
C LYS A 76 -9.65 -6.85 4.25
N ARG A 77 -8.65 -7.73 4.23
CA ARG A 77 -7.40 -7.50 3.49
C ARG A 77 -7.64 -7.39 1.98
N ALA A 78 -8.45 -8.27 1.40
CA ALA A 78 -8.78 -8.23 -0.02
C ALA A 78 -9.47 -6.91 -0.38
N ASN A 79 -10.44 -6.48 0.44
CA ASN A 79 -11.13 -5.20 0.27
C ASN A 79 -10.18 -3.99 0.38
N ASN A 80 -9.33 -3.98 1.41
CA ASN A 80 -8.32 -2.93 1.58
C ASN A 80 -7.32 -2.89 0.41
N HIS A 81 -6.90 -4.06 -0.09
CA HIS A 81 -6.01 -4.15 -1.23
C HIS A 81 -6.65 -3.58 -2.51
N GLN A 82 -7.92 -3.91 -2.76
CA GLN A 82 -8.68 -3.38 -3.88
C GLN A 82 -8.83 -1.85 -3.79
N ALA A 83 -9.17 -1.33 -2.61
CA ALA A 83 -9.29 0.11 -2.38
C ALA A 83 -7.96 0.85 -2.58
N LEU A 84 -6.86 0.27 -2.10
CA LEU A 84 -5.52 0.80 -2.30
C LEU A 84 -5.13 0.85 -3.80
N LEU A 85 -5.39 -0.23 -4.55
CA LEU A 85 -5.11 -0.27 -5.99
C LEU A 85 -5.92 0.78 -6.75
N ALA A 86 -7.19 0.98 -6.39
CA ALA A 86 -8.03 2.02 -6.97
C ALA A 86 -7.45 3.43 -6.70
N ALA A 87 -7.05 3.70 -5.46
CA ALA A 87 -6.44 4.98 -5.09
C ALA A 87 -5.10 5.22 -5.80
N LEU A 88 -4.25 4.20 -5.92
CA LEU A 88 -2.98 4.29 -6.67
C LEU A 88 -3.20 4.51 -8.17
N LYS A 89 -4.26 3.93 -8.74
CA LYS A 89 -4.65 4.19 -10.14
C LYS A 89 -5.04 5.64 -10.35
N GLU A 90 -5.80 6.22 -9.41
CA GLU A 90 -6.18 7.63 -9.44
C GLU A 90 -4.95 8.54 -9.32
N VAL A 91 -4.01 8.23 -8.42
CA VAL A 91 -2.74 8.95 -8.31
C VAL A 91 -1.97 8.96 -9.64
N ASN A 92 -1.85 7.80 -10.29
CA ASN A 92 -1.19 7.70 -11.59
C ASN A 92 -1.92 8.49 -12.68
N HIS A 93 -3.25 8.50 -12.67
CA HIS A 93 -4.05 9.26 -13.61
C HIS A 93 -3.84 10.78 -13.44
N MET A 94 -3.77 11.26 -12.19
CA MET A 94 -3.49 12.66 -11.88
C MET A 94 -2.08 13.09 -12.29
N ILE A 95 -1.06 12.24 -12.07
CA ILE A 95 0.30 12.48 -12.59
C ILE A 95 0.30 12.55 -14.12
N GLN A 96 -0.46 11.67 -14.78
CA GLN A 96 -0.54 11.67 -16.23
C GLN A 96 -1.21 12.94 -16.77
N LYS A 97 -2.29 13.41 -16.14
CA LYS A 97 -2.93 14.70 -16.44
C LYS A 97 -1.94 15.87 -16.27
N ALA A 98 -1.22 15.91 -15.15
CA ALA A 98 -0.22 16.94 -14.87
C ALA A 98 0.95 16.93 -15.88
N SER A 99 1.38 15.75 -16.32
CA SER A 99 2.47 15.62 -17.31
C SER A 99 2.02 15.97 -18.73
N ASN A 100 0.75 15.73 -19.09
CA ASN A 100 0.19 16.09 -20.39
C ASN A 100 0.09 17.62 -20.61
N LEU A 101 0.20 18.43 -19.56
CA LEU A 101 0.35 19.88 -19.68
C LEU A 101 1.72 20.30 -20.24
N ARG A 102 2.64 19.34 -20.44
CA ARG A 102 4.01 19.55 -20.92
C ARG A 102 4.27 18.66 -22.13
N MET A 103 5.22 19.07 -22.97
CA MET A 103 5.58 18.38 -24.21
C MET A 103 7.03 17.88 -24.16
N GLY A 104 7.31 16.79 -24.89
CA GLY A 104 8.66 16.26 -25.06
C GLY A 104 9.33 15.76 -23.77
N SER A 105 10.62 16.06 -23.60
CA SER A 105 11.44 15.59 -22.47
C SER A 105 10.95 16.07 -21.10
N ALA A 106 10.29 17.23 -21.04
CA ALA A 106 9.72 17.78 -19.81
C ALA A 106 8.56 16.92 -19.26
N LYS A 107 7.77 16.30 -20.14
CA LYS A 107 6.69 15.37 -19.75
C LYS A 107 7.25 14.15 -19.02
N SER A 108 8.25 13.51 -19.62
CA SER A 108 8.91 12.32 -19.06
C SER A 108 9.56 12.62 -17.70
N ARG A 109 10.20 13.79 -17.59
CA ARG A 109 10.83 14.26 -16.35
C ARG A 109 9.83 14.45 -15.20
N VAL A 110 8.70 15.10 -15.45
CA VAL A 110 7.67 15.28 -14.41
C VAL A 110 7.14 13.94 -13.91
N VAL A 111 6.93 12.96 -14.80
CA VAL A 111 6.48 11.62 -14.38
C VAL A 111 7.52 10.93 -13.49
N SER A 112 8.82 10.99 -13.84
CA SER A 112 9.86 10.35 -13.03
C SER A 112 10.04 11.05 -11.68
N GLU A 113 10.05 12.38 -11.65
CA GLU A 113 10.18 13.18 -10.43
C GLU A 113 8.96 13.00 -9.52
N CYS A 114 7.73 13.00 -10.05
CA CYS A 114 6.52 12.72 -9.26
C CYS A 114 6.54 11.32 -8.65
N ARG A 115 6.98 10.30 -9.40
CA ARG A 115 7.12 8.93 -8.86
C ARG A 115 8.17 8.84 -7.76
N ASN A 116 9.28 9.56 -7.89
CA ASN A 116 10.31 9.61 -6.86
C ASN A 116 9.82 10.33 -5.60
N ALA A 117 9.12 11.46 -5.74
CA ALA A 117 8.54 12.18 -4.62
C ALA A 117 7.51 11.34 -3.84
N ILE A 118 6.71 10.52 -4.53
CA ILE A 118 5.77 9.57 -3.90
C ILE A 118 6.53 8.48 -3.12
N LYS A 119 7.62 7.93 -3.67
CA LYS A 119 8.43 6.91 -2.97
C LYS A 119 9.02 7.45 -1.66
N VAL A 120 9.46 8.71 -1.65
CA VAL A 120 10.03 9.39 -0.47
C VAL A 120 8.93 9.96 0.43
N ASN A 121 7.65 9.80 0.08
CA ASN A 121 6.50 10.37 0.77
C ASN A 121 6.59 11.90 0.97
N ASN A 122 7.20 12.60 0.01
CA ASN A 122 7.38 14.05 0.05
C ASN A 122 6.28 14.75 -0.77
N ILE A 123 5.14 14.94 -0.12
CA ILE A 123 3.94 15.54 -0.71
C ILE A 123 4.19 17.00 -1.15
N GLN A 124 5.04 17.75 -0.43
CA GLN A 124 5.35 19.15 -0.74
C GLN A 124 6.16 19.26 -2.04
N SER A 125 7.23 18.46 -2.18
CA SER A 125 7.99 18.41 -3.43
C SER A 125 7.13 17.95 -4.60
N LEU A 126 6.21 17.00 -4.39
CA LEU A 126 5.29 16.54 -5.43
C LEU A 126 4.41 17.67 -5.98
N PHE A 127 3.85 18.51 -5.11
CA PHE A 127 3.05 19.66 -5.54
C PHE A 127 3.88 20.71 -6.26
N GLN A 128 5.11 20.94 -5.82
CA GLN A 128 6.01 21.87 -6.47
C GLN A 128 6.43 21.38 -7.85
N ILE A 129 6.72 20.08 -8.01
CA ILE A 129 6.99 19.47 -9.33
C ILE A 129 5.79 19.62 -10.27
N ILE A 130 4.56 19.46 -9.77
CA ILE A 130 3.35 19.61 -10.62
C ILE A 130 3.17 21.07 -11.07
N LYS A 131 3.37 22.04 -10.16
CA LYS A 131 3.22 23.47 -10.45
C LYS A 131 4.36 24.01 -11.32
N GLU A 132 5.60 23.79 -10.93
CA GLU A 132 6.80 24.41 -11.53
C GLU A 132 7.50 23.51 -12.56
N GLY A 133 7.26 22.20 -12.52
CA GLY A 133 7.84 21.23 -13.46
C GLY A 133 9.26 20.77 -13.13
N ARG A 134 9.78 21.14 -11.95
CA ARG A 134 11.09 20.72 -11.41
C ARG A 134 11.05 20.63 -9.89
N ASP A 135 11.80 19.69 -9.34
CA ASP A 135 12.15 19.66 -7.92
C ASP A 135 13.26 20.70 -7.61
N PRO A 136 13.07 21.66 -6.68
CA PRO A 136 14.11 22.62 -6.28
C PRO A 136 15.34 21.96 -5.63
N ARG A 137 15.28 20.69 -5.25
CA ARG A 137 16.42 19.91 -4.72
C ARG A 137 17.09 19.03 -5.77
N GLY A 138 16.55 18.98 -6.99
CA GLY A 138 17.03 18.18 -8.13
C GLY A 138 17.96 18.95 -9.08
N GLY A 139 18.78 19.86 -8.54
CA GLY A 139 19.82 20.54 -9.30
C GLY A 139 20.89 19.55 -9.78
N GLY A 140 20.79 19.15 -11.04
CA GLY A 140 21.91 18.59 -11.80
C GLY A 140 21.85 17.11 -12.12
N HIS A 141 21.06 16.72 -13.13
CA HIS A 141 21.55 15.68 -14.03
C HIS A 141 21.11 15.87 -15.48
N ALA A 142 22.12 15.85 -16.34
CA ALA A 142 22.12 15.77 -17.80
C ALA A 142 21.66 17.01 -18.60
N ALA A 143 22.63 17.89 -18.88
CA ALA A 143 22.74 18.47 -20.21
C ALA A 143 22.89 17.32 -21.23
N PRO A 144 22.17 17.32 -22.37
CA PRO A 144 22.46 16.40 -23.44
C PRO A 144 23.79 16.79 -24.08
N ASN A 145 24.69 15.81 -24.06
CA ASN A 145 26.02 15.82 -24.62
C ASN A 145 26.00 16.28 -26.10
N THR A 146 26.50 17.49 -26.38
CA THR A 146 27.03 17.85 -27.69
C THR A 146 28.41 17.21 -27.82
N LEU A 147 28.50 16.09 -28.54
CA LEU A 147 29.75 15.58 -29.08
C LEU A 147 29.68 15.67 -30.61
N LYS A 148 30.47 16.61 -31.14
CA LYS A 148 31.28 16.39 -32.34
C LYS A 148 32.38 15.39 -32.00
#